data_AF-A0A962P8Q1-F1
#
_entry.id   AF-A0A962P8Q1-F1
#
_cell.length_a   1.000
_cell.length_b   1.000
_cell.length_c   1.000
_cell.angle_alpha   90.00
_cell.angle_beta   90.00
_cell.angle_gamma   90.00
#
_symmetry.space_group_name_H-M   'P 1'
#
loop_
_entity.id
_entity.type
_entity.pdbx_description
1 polymer ?
#
loop_
_entity_poly.entity_id
_entity_poly.type
_entity_poly.pdbx_seq_one_letter_code
_entity_poly.pdbx_strand_id
1 'polypeptide(L)'
;MPAKLGSLSIIEQSVMPKGDAEHLPLKPSRTHQRVTTAIVYCEGNFAAIDGKTANGLVRHFEKYTIVSVIDSEKFGLDSGTVLDDKTNNIPICKDLADVLAQCCKHARLITVNWFVP
;
A
#
# COMPACT_ATOMS: atom_id res chain seq x y z
N MET A 1 -21.86 -18.34 -43.10
CA MET A 1 -21.06 -17.11 -43.29
C MET A 1 -20.91 -16.45 -41.93
N PRO A 2 -19.71 -16.00 -41.55
CA PRO A 2 -18.62 -16.83 -40.97
C PRO A 2 -18.25 -16.33 -39.54
N ALA A 3 -17.36 -16.89 -38.72
CA ALA A 3 -16.20 -17.81 -38.77
C ALA A 3 -16.03 -18.46 -37.35
N LYS A 4 -15.75 -19.77 -37.17
CA LYS A 4 -14.42 -20.45 -37.05
C LYS A 4 -13.57 -19.97 -35.85
N LEU A 5 -12.76 -20.74 -35.11
CA LEU A 5 -12.23 -22.12 -35.15
C LEU A 5 -11.30 -22.32 -33.93
N GLY A 6 -11.20 -23.56 -33.42
CA GLY A 6 -9.93 -24.15 -32.95
C GLY A 6 -9.69 -24.19 -31.44
N SER A 7 -9.77 -25.35 -30.77
CA SER A 7 -8.74 -26.44 -30.66
C SER A 7 -7.71 -26.14 -29.55
N LEU A 8 -7.89 -26.69 -28.35
CA LEU A 8 -7.36 -27.99 -27.84
C LEU A 8 -5.82 -28.09 -27.81
N SER A 9 -5.25 -28.17 -26.60
CA SER A 9 -4.14 -29.04 -26.14
C SER A 9 -3.66 -28.53 -24.77
N ILE A 10 -3.27 -29.30 -23.76
CA ILE A 10 -2.84 -30.70 -23.69
C ILE A 10 -3.02 -31.18 -22.25
N ILE A 11 -3.45 -32.43 -22.12
CA ILE A 11 -3.37 -33.23 -20.90
C ILE A 11 -1.98 -33.85 -20.92
N GLU A 12 -1.21 -33.75 -19.84
CA GLU A 12 -0.14 -34.73 -19.61
C GLU A 12 -0.15 -35.16 -18.14
N GLN A 13 -0.83 -36.29 -17.90
CA GLN A 13 -0.56 -37.14 -16.75
C GLN A 13 0.63 -38.03 -17.12
N SER A 14 1.70 -38.04 -16.32
CA SER A 14 2.64 -39.16 -16.33
C SER A 14 3.08 -39.49 -14.90
N VAL A 15 2.40 -40.51 -14.37
CA VAL A 15 2.86 -41.57 -13.47
C VAL A 15 4.00 -41.22 -12.49
N MET A 16 3.68 -41.17 -11.19
CA MET A 16 4.63 -41.39 -10.10
C MET A 16 4.43 -42.80 -9.53
N PRO A 17 5.51 -43.60 -9.35
CA PRO A 17 5.44 -44.97 -8.85
C PRO A 17 5.14 -45.01 -7.34
N LYS A 18 4.60 -46.14 -6.88
CA LYS A 18 4.39 -46.44 -5.46
C LYS A 18 5.74 -46.57 -4.76
N GLY A 19 5.97 -45.79 -3.71
CA GLY A 19 7.13 -45.92 -2.83
C GLY A 19 7.14 -44.88 -1.70
N ASP A 20 6.83 -45.35 -0.50
CA ASP A 20 7.45 -45.02 0.79
C ASP A 20 7.25 -43.62 1.42
N ALA A 21 6.47 -43.63 2.52
CA ALA A 21 6.56 -42.78 3.72
C ALA A 21 6.44 -41.24 3.58
N GLU A 22 5.23 -40.75 3.89
CA GLU A 22 4.96 -39.55 4.71
C GLU A 22 5.87 -38.32 4.51
N HIS A 23 5.58 -37.51 3.50
CA HIS A 23 5.75 -36.06 3.63
C HIS A 23 4.50 -35.37 3.07
N LEU A 24 3.73 -34.75 3.97
CA LEU A 24 2.51 -34.03 3.62
C LEU A 24 2.81 -32.98 2.54
N PRO A 25 1.93 -32.80 1.52
CA PRO A 25 2.04 -31.65 0.64
C PRO A 25 1.86 -30.39 1.47
N LEU A 26 2.87 -29.51 1.47
CA LEU A 26 2.77 -28.16 2.01
C LEU A 26 1.57 -27.49 1.35
N LYS A 27 0.47 -27.36 2.12
CA LYS A 27 -0.66 -26.52 1.75
C LYS A 27 -0.08 -25.12 1.48
N PRO A 28 -0.45 -24.41 0.40
CA PRO A 28 -0.08 -23.01 0.27
C PRO A 28 -0.67 -22.29 1.47
N SER A 29 0.19 -21.95 2.44
CA SER A 29 -0.22 -21.14 3.57
C SER A 29 -0.70 -19.84 2.96
N ARG A 30 -1.99 -19.52 3.15
CA ARG A 30 -2.44 -18.13 3.03
C ARG A 30 -1.76 -17.37 4.14
N THR A 31 -0.50 -17.01 3.94
CA THR A 31 0.19 -16.02 4.74
C THR A 31 -0.51 -14.71 4.40
N HIS A 32 -1.54 -14.40 5.19
CA HIS A 32 -2.08 -13.06 5.28
C HIS A 32 -0.92 -12.18 5.76
N GLN A 33 -0.09 -11.68 4.84
CA GLN A 33 0.81 -10.61 5.18
C GLN A 33 -0.10 -9.47 5.65
N ARG A 34 -0.05 -9.19 6.94
CA ARG A 34 -0.74 -8.03 7.49
C ARG A 34 -0.05 -6.82 6.90
N VAL A 35 -0.65 -6.27 5.85
CA VAL A 35 -0.24 -4.98 5.30
C VAL A 35 -0.37 -3.98 6.43
N THR A 36 0.76 -3.47 6.91
CA THR A 36 0.74 -2.53 8.02
C THR A 36 0.43 -1.16 7.43
N THR A 37 -0.70 -0.58 7.82
CA THR A 37 -1.08 0.75 7.34
C THR A 37 -0.48 1.82 8.22
N ALA A 38 -0.18 2.97 7.63
CA ALA A 38 0.39 4.10 8.36
C ALA A 38 -0.21 5.44 7.93
N ILE A 39 -0.24 6.36 8.88
CA ILE A 39 -0.63 7.76 8.69
C ILE A 39 0.62 8.61 8.89
N VAL A 40 0.91 9.53 7.99
CA VAL A 40 2.07 10.42 8.10
C VAL A 40 1.62 11.77 8.67
N TYR A 41 2.20 12.22 9.77
CA TYR A 41 1.95 13.56 10.31
C TYR A 41 3.05 14.54 9.87
N CYS A 42 2.68 15.60 9.14
CA CYS A 42 3.56 16.56 8.49
C CYS A 42 2.91 17.96 8.43
N GLU A 43 2.67 18.57 9.58
CA GLU A 43 1.98 19.85 9.65
C GLU A 43 2.76 20.99 8.96
N GLY A 44 2.12 21.68 8.01
CA GLY A 44 2.61 22.89 7.34
C GLY A 44 3.84 22.70 6.47
N ASN A 45 4.19 21.46 6.15
CA ASN A 45 5.47 21.16 5.49
C ASN A 45 5.35 20.14 4.36
N PHE A 46 4.13 19.68 4.04
CA PHE A 46 3.97 18.69 2.98
C PHE A 46 4.25 19.34 1.61
N ALA A 47 5.09 18.68 0.81
CA ALA A 47 5.65 19.21 -0.45
C ALA A 47 6.48 20.50 -0.32
N ALA A 48 6.81 20.95 0.89
CA ALA A 48 7.77 22.01 1.11
C ALA A 48 9.23 21.48 1.09
N ILE A 49 10.19 22.41 1.07
CA ILE A 49 11.63 22.11 1.02
C ILE A 49 12.06 21.28 2.24
N ASP A 50 11.50 21.60 3.41
CA ASP A 50 11.83 20.90 4.64
C ASP A 50 11.07 19.57 4.75
N GLY A 51 9.99 19.39 3.97
CA GLY A 51 9.10 18.23 3.91
C GLY A 51 9.68 16.91 3.38
N LYS A 52 11.00 16.80 3.18
CA LYS A 52 11.64 15.69 2.46
C LYS A 52 11.33 14.31 3.03
N THR A 53 11.28 14.17 4.35
CA THR A 53 11.01 12.88 5.01
C THR A 53 9.60 12.40 4.72
N ALA A 54 8.56 13.20 5.00
CA ALA A 54 7.18 12.91 4.65
C ALA A 54 7.01 12.65 3.15
N ASN A 55 7.59 13.50 2.30
CA ASN A 55 7.50 13.33 0.84
C ASN A 55 8.09 11.99 0.39
N GLY A 56 9.24 11.60 0.97
CA GLY A 56 9.88 10.31 0.73
C GLY A 56 9.06 9.12 1.24
N LEU A 57 8.42 9.26 2.40
CA LEU A 57 7.50 8.26 2.95
C LEU A 57 6.26 8.06 2.07
N VAL A 58 5.70 9.12 1.50
CA VAL A 58 4.54 8.98 0.61
C VAL A 58 4.92 8.32 -0.73
N ARG A 59 6.13 8.59 -1.25
CA ARG A 59 6.57 8.07 -2.56
C ARG A 59 7.12 6.64 -2.55
N HIS A 60 7.91 6.25 -1.54
CA HIS A 60 8.74 5.05 -1.62
C HIS A 60 8.75 4.18 -0.36
N PHE A 61 7.66 4.13 0.40
CA PHE A 61 7.64 3.38 1.65
C PHE A 61 7.19 1.92 1.45
N GLU A 62 8.16 1.02 1.38
CA GLU A 62 7.93 -0.40 1.06
C GLU A 62 7.35 -1.21 2.23
N LYS A 63 7.56 -0.76 3.49
CA LYS A 63 7.17 -1.50 4.70
C LYS A 63 5.74 -1.24 5.16
N TYR A 64 5.16 -0.11 4.76
CA TYR A 64 3.81 0.27 5.17
C TYR A 64 3.03 0.84 4.00
N THR A 65 1.73 0.59 3.97
CA THR A 65 0.82 1.30 3.07
C THR A 65 0.40 2.60 3.74
N ILE A 66 0.84 3.73 3.17
CA ILE A 66 0.38 5.04 3.62
C ILE A 66 -1.08 5.22 3.21
N VAL A 67 -1.94 5.47 4.18
CA VAL A 67 -3.40 5.62 3.97
C VAL A 67 -3.86 7.07 4.04
N SER A 68 -3.09 7.95 4.68
CA SER A 68 -3.41 9.38 4.79
C SER A 68 -2.19 10.18 5.26
N VAL A 69 -2.18 11.47 4.96
CA VAL A 69 -1.23 12.47 5.47
C VAL A 69 -2.01 13.50 6.29
N ILE A 70 -1.48 13.90 7.44
CA ILE A 70 -2.02 15.02 8.23
C ILE A 70 -1.19 16.26 7.94
N ASP A 71 -1.82 17.24 7.31
CA ASP A 71 -1.29 18.60 7.08
C ASP A 71 -2.48 19.55 6.91
N SER A 72 -2.66 20.50 7.82
CA SER A 72 -3.79 21.44 7.76
C SER A 72 -3.70 22.43 6.59
N GLU A 73 -2.50 22.75 6.08
CA GLU A 73 -2.32 23.71 4.97
C GLU A 73 -2.74 23.13 3.62
N LYS A 74 -2.67 21.81 3.48
CA LYS A 74 -2.96 21.08 2.23
C LYS A 74 -4.22 20.21 2.35
N PHE A 75 -5.03 20.45 3.37
CA PHE A 75 -6.26 19.72 3.65
C PHE A 75 -7.20 19.64 2.43
N GLY A 76 -7.79 18.46 2.22
CA GLY A 76 -8.76 18.22 1.16
C GLY A 76 -8.14 17.93 -0.21
N LEU A 77 -6.81 17.95 -0.30
CA LEU A 77 -6.06 17.58 -1.51
C LEU A 77 -5.60 16.11 -1.47
N ASP A 78 -5.22 15.61 -2.64
CA ASP A 78 -4.55 14.32 -2.77
C ASP A 78 -3.03 14.50 -2.70
N SER A 79 -2.37 13.65 -1.91
CA SER A 79 -0.93 13.77 -1.66
C SER A 79 -0.09 13.62 -2.94
N GLY A 80 -0.51 12.79 -3.89
CA GLY A 80 0.17 12.59 -5.15
C GLY A 80 -0.02 13.77 -6.09
N THR A 81 -1.21 14.38 -6.09
CA THR A 81 -1.43 15.65 -6.81
C THR A 81 -0.54 16.76 -6.25
N VAL A 82 -0.34 16.82 -4.93
CA VAL A 82 0.51 17.85 -4.30
C VAL A 82 2.01 17.63 -4.54
N LEU A 83 2.46 16.37 -4.67
CA LEU A 83 3.88 16.04 -4.86
C LEU A 83 4.33 15.93 -6.32
N ASP A 84 3.49 15.32 -7.16
CA ASP A 84 3.87 14.81 -8.48
C ASP A 84 2.82 15.16 -9.56
N ASP A 85 1.86 16.03 -9.26
CA ASP A 85 0.72 16.38 -10.12
C ASP A 85 -0.10 15.15 -10.57
N LYS A 86 -0.02 14.04 -9.83
CA LYS A 86 -0.67 12.77 -10.16
C LYS A 86 -1.34 12.16 -8.94
N THR A 87 -2.66 11.97 -9.01
CA THR A 87 -3.45 11.39 -7.92
C THR A 87 -2.94 10.01 -7.51
N ASN A 88 -2.70 9.81 -6.21
CA ASN A 88 -2.29 8.53 -5.62
C ASN A 88 -3.33 7.94 -4.65
N ASN A 89 -4.48 8.58 -4.49
CA ASN A 89 -5.60 8.20 -3.60
C ASN A 89 -5.22 8.20 -2.12
N ILE A 90 -4.29 9.06 -1.72
CA ILE A 90 -3.90 9.25 -0.33
C ILE A 90 -4.38 10.65 0.08
N PRO A 91 -5.49 10.75 0.83
CA PRO A 91 -6.06 12.02 1.22
C PRO A 91 -5.18 12.75 2.24
N ILE A 92 -5.12 14.07 2.10
CA ILE A 92 -4.56 14.96 3.11
C ILE A 92 -5.68 15.43 4.05
N CYS A 93 -5.54 15.09 5.33
CA CYS A 93 -6.48 15.40 6.41
C CYS A 93 -5.96 16.57 7.26
N LYS A 94 -6.87 17.32 7.90
CA LYS A 94 -6.49 18.49 8.70
C LYS A 94 -5.89 18.11 10.06
N ASP A 95 -6.39 17.02 10.64
CA ASP A 95 -6.04 16.58 11.99
C ASP A 95 -6.26 15.06 12.14
N LEU A 96 -5.83 14.53 13.28
CA LEU A 96 -5.99 13.11 13.59
C LEU A 96 -7.46 12.68 13.68
N ALA A 97 -8.38 13.57 14.09
CA ALA A 97 -9.80 13.24 14.22
C ALA A 97 -10.42 12.98 12.85
N ASP A 98 -10.08 13.79 11.84
CA ASP A 98 -10.46 13.57 10.45
C ASP A 98 -9.94 12.24 9.92
N VAL A 99 -8.70 11.89 10.22
CA VAL A 99 -8.13 10.60 9.80
C VAL A 99 -8.87 9.44 10.46
N LEU A 100 -9.17 9.54 11.75
CA LEU A 100 -9.90 8.49 12.47
C LEU A 100 -11.34 8.34 12.00
N ALA A 101 -11.97 9.42 11.52
CA ALA A 101 -13.27 9.36 10.87
C ALA A 101 -13.22 8.66 9.50
N GLN A 102 -12.08 8.74 8.81
CA GLN A 102 -11.90 8.20 7.45
C GLN A 102 -11.28 6.79 7.43
N CYS A 103 -10.47 6.40 8.43
CA CYS A 103 -9.72 5.15 8.46
C CYS A 103 -10.26 4.11 9.46
N CYS A 104 -10.38 2.86 9.02
CA CYS A 104 -10.79 1.73 9.85
C CYS A 104 -9.66 1.24 10.79
N LYS A 105 -9.64 1.76 12.03
CA LYS A 105 -9.12 1.22 13.31
C LYS A 105 -7.69 0.63 13.44
N HIS A 106 -6.86 0.48 12.42
CA HIS A 106 -5.55 -0.21 12.57
C HIS A 106 -4.34 0.48 11.93
N ALA A 107 -4.40 1.78 11.66
CA ALA A 107 -3.25 2.51 11.12
C ALA A 107 -2.28 2.94 12.22
N ARG A 108 -0.97 2.79 11.98
CA ARG A 108 0.09 3.30 12.85
C ARG A 108 0.39 4.75 12.49
N LEU A 109 0.32 5.66 13.46
CA LEU A 109 0.76 7.03 13.25
C LEU A 109 2.29 7.06 13.16
N ILE A 110 2.80 7.63 12.08
CA ILE A 110 4.21 7.94 11.85
C ILE A 110 4.35 9.46 11.90
N THR A 111 4.95 9.95 12.96
CA THR A 111 5.33 11.36 13.08
C THR A 111 6.68 11.56 12.42
N VAL A 112 6.78 12.42 11.42
CA VAL A 112 8.07 12.85 10.91
C VAL A 112 8.55 14.03 11.76
N ASN A 113 9.57 13.78 12.58
CA ASN A 113 10.16 14.84 13.38
C ASN A 113 11.06 15.68 12.46
N TRP A 114 10.62 16.90 12.14
CA TRP A 114 11.44 17.87 11.44
C TRP A 114 12.46 18.44 12.43
N PHE A 115 13.59 17.76 12.60
CA PHE A 115 14.71 18.34 13.33
C PHE A 115 15.33 19.42 12.44
N VAL A 116 14.88 20.65 12.63
CA VAL A 116 15.58 21.84 12.14
C VAL A 116 16.62 22.21 13.22
N PRO A 117 17.93 22.21 12.92
CA PRO A 117 18.98 22.54 13.89
C PRO A 117 18.93 23.99 14.38
#